data_AF-A0AAW2N3P4-F1
#
_entry.id   AF-A0AAW2N3P4-F1
#
_cell.length_a   1.000
_cell.length_b   1.000
_cell.length_c   1.000
_cell.angle_alpha   90.00
_cell.angle_beta   90.00
_cell.angle_gamma   90.00
#
_symmetry.space_group_name_H-M   'P 1'
#
loop_
_entity.id
_entity.type
_entity.pdbx_description
1 polymer ?
#
loop_
_entity_poly.entity_id
_entity_poly.type
_entity_poly.pdbx_seq_one_letter_code
_entity_poly.pdbx_strand_id
1 'polypeptide(L)'
;METQRVVDFPHRSMDKRPRKRPRLTWDIPPAVPPLAPPKILPNIYCAQDFATLPNYAYSSIYYKGIPRNGSPPWRPDDKDGHYVFAIGENLTPRYRILSKMGEGTFGQVLECVDNDRKEIVAIKVVRSIQKYREAAMIEIDVLQKLARHDICGIRCVQIRNWFDYRNHICIFLSRSAKDGSYFKNLPKSSAIKLIDFGSTTFEHQDHNYVVSTRHYRAPEVILGLGWNYSCDMWSVGCILVELCSGEALFQTHENLEHLAMMERVLGPLPQHMIIRADRRAEKYFRRGSRLDWPEGATSRESIRAVWKLPRLQNLIMQHVDHSAGDLIDLLQGLLRYDPAERLKAREALGHPFFTRDLRRFGYPL
;
A
#
# COMPACT_ATOMS: atom_id res chain seq x y z
N MET A 1 -29.25 -56.82 15.37
CA MET A 1 -29.42 -57.36 14.01
C MET A 1 -28.93 -56.26 13.07
N GLU A 2 -27.64 -56.23 12.75
CA GLU A 2 -27.03 -56.96 11.60
C GLU A 2 -27.57 -56.39 10.27
N THR A 3 -26.78 -55.93 9.30
CA THR A 3 -25.43 -56.33 8.88
C THR A 3 -24.66 -55.20 8.16
N GLN A 4 -23.34 -55.30 8.26
CA GLN A 4 -22.27 -54.56 7.58
C GLN A 4 -22.30 -54.65 6.04
N ARG A 5 -21.60 -53.74 5.34
CA ARG A 5 -20.43 -54.11 4.52
C ARG A 5 -19.55 -52.91 4.13
N VAL A 6 -18.27 -53.11 4.42
CA VAL A 6 -17.09 -52.35 4.00
C VAL A 6 -16.83 -52.56 2.51
N VAL A 7 -16.40 -51.52 1.79
CA VAL A 7 -15.49 -51.67 0.65
C VAL A 7 -14.50 -50.51 0.67
N ASP A 8 -13.23 -50.85 0.55
CA ASP A 8 -12.05 -50.00 0.68
C ASP A 8 -11.19 -50.16 -0.59
N PHE A 9 -10.51 -49.07 -1.01
CA PHE A 9 -9.41 -48.92 -2.01
C PHE A 9 -9.68 -49.04 -3.54
N PRO A 10 -8.78 -48.53 -4.46
CA PRO A 10 -7.67 -47.53 -4.36
C PRO A 10 -7.58 -46.50 -5.55
N HIS A 11 -6.55 -45.63 -5.52
CA HIS A 11 -5.99 -44.76 -6.59
C HIS A 11 -6.77 -43.47 -6.97
N ARG A 12 -6.17 -42.31 -7.31
CA ARG A 12 -4.81 -41.88 -7.69
C ARG A 12 -4.70 -40.35 -7.50
N SER A 13 -3.47 -39.86 -7.32
CA SER A 13 -3.06 -38.46 -7.16
C SER A 13 -3.66 -37.44 -8.14
N MET A 14 -4.02 -36.24 -7.67
CA MET A 14 -3.81 -34.98 -8.41
C MET A 14 -3.53 -33.83 -7.45
N ASP A 15 -2.24 -33.57 -7.26
CA ASP A 15 -1.69 -32.36 -6.66
C ASP A 15 -1.99 -31.16 -7.58
N LYS A 16 -2.87 -30.24 -7.16
CA LYS A 16 -3.19 -28.99 -7.89
C LYS A 16 -2.44 -27.79 -7.33
N ARG A 17 -1.14 -27.94 -7.07
CA ARG A 17 -0.24 -26.80 -6.86
C ARG A 17 -0.06 -26.01 -8.17
N PRO A 18 -0.19 -24.67 -8.18
CA PRO A 18 0.17 -23.87 -9.34
C PRO A 18 1.67 -24.08 -9.66
N ARG A 19 1.94 -24.41 -10.92
CA ARG A 19 3.29 -24.71 -11.45
C ARG A 19 4.23 -23.54 -11.15
N LYS A 20 5.21 -23.77 -10.26
CA LYS A 20 6.36 -22.87 -10.05
C LYS A 20 7.11 -22.72 -11.39
N ARG A 21 7.32 -21.48 -11.84
CA ARG A 21 8.32 -21.18 -12.88
C ARG A 21 9.73 -21.52 -12.35
N PRO A 22 10.71 -21.84 -13.23
CA PRO A 22 12.03 -22.29 -12.80
C PRO A 22 12.75 -21.21 -11.99
N ARG A 23 13.46 -21.63 -10.93
CA ARG A 23 14.41 -20.77 -10.22
C ARG A 23 15.50 -20.35 -11.20
N LEU A 24 15.74 -19.05 -11.34
CA LEU A 24 16.92 -18.54 -12.04
C LEU A 24 18.15 -18.73 -11.11
N THR A 25 19.30 -19.02 -11.71
CA THR A 25 20.49 -19.69 -11.19
C THR A 25 21.30 -18.99 -10.09
N TRP A 26 20.70 -18.10 -9.30
CA TRP A 26 21.41 -17.31 -8.28
C TRP A 26 21.42 -17.94 -6.87
N ASP A 27 20.85 -19.14 -6.71
CA ASP A 27 20.53 -19.77 -5.41
C ASP A 27 21.40 -20.99 -5.02
N ILE A 28 22.61 -21.17 -5.57
CA ILE A 28 23.48 -22.29 -5.14
C ILE A 28 24.65 -21.76 -4.29
N PRO A 29 24.64 -21.97 -2.96
CA PRO A 29 25.84 -21.76 -2.14
C PRO A 29 26.88 -22.85 -2.48
N PRO A 30 28.19 -22.52 -2.58
CA PRO A 30 29.22 -23.53 -2.77
C PRO A 30 29.29 -24.48 -1.56
N ALA A 31 29.44 -25.78 -1.81
CA ALA A 31 29.61 -26.78 -0.77
C ALA A 31 30.90 -26.54 0.02
N VAL A 32 30.80 -26.51 1.34
CA VAL A 32 31.92 -26.35 2.27
C VAL A 32 32.53 -27.74 2.55
N PRO A 33 33.84 -27.98 2.33
CA PRO A 33 34.49 -29.21 2.76
C PRO A 33 34.70 -29.21 4.29
N PRO A 34 34.71 -30.38 4.95
CA PRO A 34 34.86 -30.44 6.41
C PRO A 34 36.25 -29.99 6.88
N LEU A 35 36.26 -29.17 7.95
CA LEU A 35 37.45 -28.64 8.63
C LEU A 35 38.19 -29.72 9.42
N ALA A 36 39.52 -29.78 9.28
CA ALA A 36 40.43 -30.51 10.17
C ALA A 36 40.90 -29.60 11.34
N PRO A 37 41.21 -30.17 12.53
CA PRO A 37 41.58 -29.39 13.72
C PRO A 37 42.98 -28.74 13.64
N PRO A 38 43.27 -27.70 14.44
CA PRO A 38 44.36 -26.77 14.18
C PRO A 38 45.72 -27.31 14.67
N LYS A 39 46.78 -26.99 13.93
CA LYS A 39 48.17 -27.11 14.41
C LYS A 39 48.89 -25.76 14.28
N ILE A 40 49.60 -25.42 15.35
CA ILE A 40 50.36 -24.19 15.57
C ILE A 40 51.73 -24.29 14.86
N LEU A 41 52.07 -23.20 14.15
CA LEU A 41 53.35 -22.64 13.63
C LEU A 41 54.69 -23.39 13.89
N PRO A 42 55.69 -23.32 12.97
CA PRO A 42 56.45 -22.07 12.74
C PRO A 42 56.94 -21.77 11.31
N ASN A 43 57.29 -20.49 11.12
CA ASN A 43 58.09 -19.88 10.04
C ASN A 43 59.26 -20.77 9.56
N ILE A 44 59.69 -20.58 8.30
CA ILE A 44 61.10 -20.35 7.88
C ILE A 44 61.30 -20.38 6.32
N TYR A 45 62.17 -19.46 5.85
CA TYR A 45 62.95 -19.34 4.58
C TYR A 45 62.37 -18.91 3.21
N CYS A 46 62.56 -17.61 2.93
CA CYS A 46 63.20 -16.90 1.80
C CYS A 46 63.95 -17.67 0.67
N ALA A 47 63.79 -17.23 -0.59
CA ALA A 47 64.84 -16.81 -1.58
C ALA A 47 64.18 -16.46 -2.96
N GLN A 48 64.19 -15.18 -3.40
CA GLN A 48 65.03 -14.56 -4.47
C GLN A 48 64.75 -15.05 -5.92
N ASP A 49 64.67 -14.26 -7.00
CA ASP A 49 64.80 -12.82 -7.26
C ASP A 49 64.22 -12.45 -8.66
N PHE A 50 63.70 -11.21 -8.73
CA PHE A 50 63.52 -10.22 -9.83
C PHE A 50 63.48 -10.59 -11.33
N ALA A 51 62.40 -10.16 -12.01
CA ALA A 51 62.44 -9.10 -13.06
C ALA A 51 61.03 -8.52 -13.39
N THR A 52 60.96 -7.19 -13.30
CA THR A 52 60.01 -6.15 -13.79
C THR A 52 59.35 -6.42 -15.16
N LEU A 53 58.12 -6.02 -15.58
CA LEU A 53 57.11 -4.93 -15.36
C LEU A 53 55.87 -5.27 -16.26
N PRO A 54 54.76 -4.49 -16.36
CA PRO A 54 54.03 -3.67 -15.41
C PRO A 54 52.54 -4.07 -15.21
N ASN A 55 52.03 -3.68 -14.04
CA ASN A 55 50.61 -3.57 -13.68
C ASN A 55 49.79 -2.75 -14.68
N TYR A 56 48.86 -3.38 -15.42
CA TYR A 56 47.64 -2.75 -15.92
C TYR A 56 46.57 -3.81 -16.20
N ALA A 57 45.86 -4.28 -15.16
CA ALA A 57 44.49 -4.83 -15.29
C ALA A 57 43.93 -5.31 -13.93
N TYR A 58 43.81 -4.44 -12.91
CA TYR A 58 42.99 -4.84 -11.75
C TYR A 58 42.26 -3.72 -11.02
N SER A 59 42.08 -2.55 -11.66
CA SER A 59 41.38 -1.42 -11.03
C SER A 59 39.91 -1.24 -11.48
N SER A 60 39.35 -2.12 -12.31
CA SER A 60 38.02 -1.89 -12.91
C SER A 60 36.85 -2.59 -12.19
N ILE A 61 37.09 -3.51 -11.26
CA ILE A 61 36.03 -4.39 -10.70
C ILE A 61 35.52 -3.92 -9.33
N TYR A 62 36.25 -3.03 -8.66
CA TYR A 62 35.97 -2.60 -7.29
C TYR A 62 35.92 -1.08 -7.19
N TYR A 63 34.80 -0.54 -6.69
CA TYR A 63 34.77 0.82 -6.13
C TYR A 63 34.50 0.67 -4.64
N LYS A 64 35.43 1.10 -3.78
CA LYS A 64 35.40 0.89 -2.32
C LYS A 64 35.23 -0.58 -1.90
N GLY A 65 35.85 -1.53 -2.61
CA GLY A 65 35.93 -2.94 -2.18
C GLY A 65 34.67 -3.79 -2.41
N ILE A 66 33.62 -3.25 -3.05
CA ILE A 66 32.40 -4.02 -3.39
C ILE A 66 32.49 -4.47 -4.87
N PRO A 67 32.35 -5.77 -5.17
CA PRO A 67 32.34 -6.25 -6.55
C PRO A 67 31.16 -5.66 -7.31
N ARG A 68 31.43 -5.07 -8.48
CA ARG A 68 30.42 -4.38 -9.31
C ARG A 68 29.15 -5.22 -9.61
N ASN A 69 29.24 -6.55 -9.58
CA ASN A 69 28.13 -7.47 -9.90
C ASN A 69 27.82 -8.50 -8.78
N GLY A 70 28.36 -8.33 -7.57
CA GLY A 70 28.06 -9.26 -6.47
C GLY A 70 26.69 -8.99 -5.85
N SER A 71 25.96 -10.05 -5.48
CA SER A 71 24.87 -9.94 -4.51
C SER A 71 25.42 -9.35 -3.21
N PRO A 72 24.66 -8.51 -2.49
CA PRO A 72 25.11 -7.92 -1.25
C PRO A 72 25.43 -9.01 -0.23
N PRO A 73 26.30 -8.76 0.76
CA PRO A 73 26.52 -9.71 1.85
C PRO A 73 25.19 -10.10 2.49
N TRP A 74 25.08 -11.37 2.90
CA TRP A 74 23.88 -11.83 3.61
C TRP A 74 23.83 -11.16 4.98
N ARG A 75 22.70 -10.53 5.28
CA ARG A 75 22.39 -9.95 6.59
C ARG A 75 21.08 -10.57 7.06
N PRO A 76 20.93 -10.86 8.36
CA PRO A 76 19.63 -11.17 8.91
C PRO A 76 18.71 -9.95 8.74
N ASP A 77 17.42 -10.24 8.58
CA ASP A 77 16.37 -9.22 8.61
C ASP A 77 16.35 -8.52 9.97
N ASP A 78 15.76 -7.32 10.02
CA ASP A 78 15.55 -6.67 11.30
C ASP A 78 14.45 -7.37 12.14
N LYS A 79 14.29 -6.93 13.39
CA LYS A 79 13.28 -7.46 14.32
C LYS A 79 11.84 -7.39 13.79
N ASP A 80 11.60 -6.52 12.82
CA ASP A 80 10.31 -6.19 12.24
C ASP A 80 10.10 -6.89 10.87
N GLY A 81 11.07 -7.72 10.46
CA GLY A 81 11.07 -8.50 9.22
C GLY A 81 11.42 -7.70 7.97
N HIS A 82 12.01 -6.50 8.10
CA HIS A 82 12.47 -5.73 6.95
C HIS A 82 13.82 -6.21 6.44
N TYR A 83 13.98 -6.07 5.12
CA TYR A 83 15.26 -6.35 4.46
C TYR A 83 16.31 -5.32 4.88
N VAL A 84 17.42 -5.78 5.43
CA VAL A 84 18.52 -4.89 5.86
C VAL A 84 19.47 -4.63 4.68
N PHE A 85 19.66 -3.35 4.35
CA PHE A 85 20.51 -2.92 3.25
C PHE A 85 21.39 -1.70 3.59
N ALA A 86 22.35 -1.39 2.71
CA ALA A 86 23.15 -0.17 2.71
C ALA A 86 23.03 0.56 1.38
N ILE A 87 23.03 1.91 1.43
CA ILE A 87 22.98 2.73 0.22
C ILE A 87 24.24 2.50 -0.62
N GLY A 88 24.05 2.34 -1.93
CA GLY A 88 25.13 2.12 -2.89
C GLY A 88 25.42 0.65 -3.19
N GLU A 89 24.92 -0.28 -2.37
CA GLU A 89 25.10 -1.72 -2.59
C GLU A 89 24.07 -2.27 -3.60
N ASN A 90 24.34 -3.47 -4.11
CA ASN A 90 23.40 -4.18 -4.97
C ASN A 90 22.26 -4.77 -4.13
N LEU A 91 21.01 -4.65 -4.56
CA LEU A 91 19.90 -5.47 -4.06
C LEU A 91 19.99 -6.87 -4.66
N THR A 92 20.24 -6.92 -5.97
CA THR A 92 20.55 -8.11 -6.78
C THR A 92 21.67 -7.73 -7.75
N PRO A 93 22.33 -8.67 -8.46
CA PRO A 93 23.34 -8.32 -9.47
C PRO A 93 22.87 -7.28 -10.51
N ARG A 94 21.55 -7.25 -10.79
CA ARG A 94 20.94 -6.30 -11.73
C ARG A 94 20.59 -4.95 -11.11
N TYR A 95 20.18 -4.91 -9.85
CA TYR A 95 19.61 -3.70 -9.25
C TYR A 95 20.52 -3.15 -8.15
N ARG A 96 20.99 -1.91 -8.30
CA ARG A 96 21.82 -1.22 -7.29
C ARG A 96 21.02 -0.15 -6.56
N ILE A 97 21.07 -0.15 -5.23
CA ILE A 97 20.30 0.73 -4.35
C ILE A 97 20.92 2.13 -4.35
N LEU A 98 20.11 3.14 -4.66
CA LEU A 98 20.51 4.54 -4.69
C LEU A 98 20.02 5.30 -3.46
N SER A 99 18.77 5.10 -3.09
CA SER A 99 18.15 5.78 -1.94
C SER A 99 16.95 5.00 -1.42
N LYS A 100 16.51 5.34 -0.21
CA LYS A 100 15.25 4.85 0.36
C LYS A 100 14.17 5.90 0.08
N MET A 101 13.15 5.53 -0.68
CA MET A 101 12.04 6.41 -1.04
C MET A 101 10.95 6.46 0.03
N GLY A 102 10.75 5.35 0.76
CA GLY A 102 9.73 5.27 1.81
C GLY A 102 9.79 3.97 2.60
N GLU A 103 9.08 3.94 3.72
CA GLU A 103 8.86 2.76 4.56
C GLU A 103 7.44 2.79 5.14
N GLY A 104 6.85 1.62 5.32
CA GLY A 104 5.61 1.47 6.06
C GLY A 104 5.43 0.07 6.65
N THR A 105 4.20 -0.24 7.02
CA THR A 105 3.79 -1.53 7.60
C THR A 105 4.12 -2.71 6.69
N PHE A 106 4.05 -2.52 5.38
CA PHE A 106 4.22 -3.60 4.39
C PHE A 106 5.67 -3.85 3.98
N GLY A 107 6.59 -2.90 4.21
CA GLY A 107 7.97 -2.99 3.76
C GLY A 107 8.58 -1.63 3.44
N GLN A 108 9.56 -1.64 2.55
CA GLN A 108 10.35 -0.47 2.16
C GLN A 108 10.32 -0.27 0.65
N VAL A 109 10.31 0.98 0.20
CA VAL A 109 10.42 1.33 -1.23
C VAL A 109 11.79 1.92 -1.47
N LEU A 110 12.56 1.28 -2.35
CA LEU A 110 13.93 1.65 -2.69
C LEU A 110 13.97 2.25 -4.09
N GLU A 111 14.72 3.33 -4.25
CA GLU A 111 15.16 3.80 -5.55
C GLU A 111 16.39 3.00 -5.95
N CYS A 112 16.33 2.34 -7.09
CA CYS A 112 17.45 1.57 -7.62
C CYS A 112 17.81 2.01 -9.04
N VAL A 113 19.02 1.71 -9.47
CA VAL A 113 19.39 1.71 -10.89
C VAL A 113 19.34 0.26 -11.39
N ASP A 114 18.66 0.05 -12.52
CA ASP A 114 18.72 -1.16 -13.31
C ASP A 114 20.03 -1.14 -14.11
N ASN A 115 21.00 -1.95 -13.72
CA ASN A 115 22.32 -2.00 -14.35
C ASN A 115 22.27 -2.52 -15.79
N ASP A 116 21.23 -3.27 -16.17
CA ASP A 116 21.08 -3.82 -17.52
C ASP A 116 20.47 -2.76 -18.45
N ARG A 117 19.38 -2.12 -18.00
CA ARG A 117 18.62 -1.14 -18.79
C ARG A 117 19.10 0.30 -18.64
N LYS A 118 20.00 0.55 -17.67
CA LYS A 118 20.51 1.88 -17.29
C LYS A 118 19.40 2.87 -16.91
N GLU A 119 18.32 2.40 -16.30
CA GLU A 119 17.17 3.22 -15.88
C GLU A 119 17.00 3.26 -14.36
N ILE A 120 16.38 4.34 -13.85
CA ILE A 120 16.04 4.49 -12.44
C ILE A 120 14.65 3.91 -12.19
N VAL A 121 14.56 3.08 -11.16
CA VAL A 121 13.41 2.23 -10.88
C VAL A 121 13.02 2.32 -9.41
N ALA A 122 11.75 2.07 -9.11
CA ALA A 122 11.27 1.92 -7.74
C ALA A 122 10.98 0.45 -7.45
N ILE A 123 11.58 -0.08 -6.38
CA ILE A 123 11.42 -1.47 -5.94
C ILE A 123 10.82 -1.47 -4.54
N LYS A 124 9.60 -1.99 -4.40
CA LYS A 124 8.96 -2.24 -3.10
C LYS A 124 9.46 -3.60 -2.60
N VAL A 125 10.25 -3.60 -1.52
CA VAL A 125 10.75 -4.79 -0.84
C VAL A 125 9.82 -5.08 0.34
N VAL A 126 9.01 -6.13 0.21
CA VAL A 126 8.00 -6.53 1.21
C VAL A 126 8.70 -7.25 2.36
N ARG A 127 8.22 -7.04 3.59
CA ARG A 127 8.75 -7.74 4.78
C ARG A 127 8.69 -9.26 4.62
N SER A 128 9.65 -9.97 5.21
CA SER A 128 9.75 -11.44 5.18
C SER A 128 8.77 -12.15 6.13
N ILE A 129 7.59 -11.54 6.36
CA ILE A 129 6.53 -12.07 7.21
C ILE A 129 5.41 -12.60 6.33
N GLN A 130 4.96 -13.83 6.61
CA GLN A 130 4.01 -14.57 5.78
C GLN A 130 2.76 -13.76 5.40
N LYS A 131 2.10 -13.09 6.37
CA LYS A 131 0.92 -12.27 6.11
C LYS A 131 1.15 -11.13 5.10
N TYR A 132 2.34 -10.51 5.11
CA TYR A 132 2.67 -9.42 4.19
C TYR A 132 3.11 -9.96 2.83
N ARG A 133 3.76 -11.13 2.79
CA ARG A 133 4.06 -11.84 1.55
C ARG A 133 2.76 -12.23 0.81
N GLU A 134 1.77 -12.74 1.53
CA GLU A 134 0.44 -13.06 0.97
C GLU A 134 -0.27 -11.81 0.43
N ALA A 135 -0.29 -10.72 1.21
CA ALA A 135 -0.82 -9.43 0.77
C ALA A 135 -0.12 -8.88 -0.49
N ALA A 136 1.21 -9.04 -0.59
CA ALA A 136 1.97 -8.64 -1.78
C ALA A 136 1.61 -9.45 -3.03
N MET A 137 1.26 -10.74 -2.87
CA MET A 137 0.80 -11.55 -4.01
C MET A 137 -0.58 -11.09 -4.51
N ILE A 138 -1.45 -10.62 -3.61
CA ILE A 138 -2.72 -9.99 -3.98
C ILE A 138 -2.46 -8.69 -4.75
N GLU A 139 -1.57 -7.83 -4.24
CA GLU A 139 -1.15 -6.59 -4.91
C GLU A 139 -0.64 -6.86 -6.33
N ILE A 140 0.23 -7.87 -6.50
CA ILE A 140 0.76 -8.27 -7.81
C ILE A 140 -0.37 -8.69 -8.75
N ASP A 141 -1.29 -9.55 -8.31
CA ASP A 141 -2.41 -10.03 -9.14
C ASP A 141 -3.34 -8.88 -9.57
N VAL A 142 -3.68 -7.99 -8.64
CA VAL A 142 -4.50 -6.80 -8.91
C VAL A 142 -3.80 -5.87 -9.90
N LEU A 143 -2.53 -5.53 -9.67
CA LEU A 143 -1.78 -4.65 -10.56
C LEU A 143 -1.63 -5.24 -11.97
N GLN A 144 -1.42 -6.55 -12.09
CA GLN A 144 -1.36 -7.23 -13.39
C GLN A 144 -2.71 -7.21 -14.12
N LYS A 145 -3.83 -7.37 -13.40
CA LYS A 145 -5.18 -7.26 -13.98
C LYS A 145 -5.49 -5.83 -14.41
N LEU A 146 -5.14 -4.84 -13.58
CA LEU A 146 -5.32 -3.42 -13.89
C LEU A 146 -4.48 -2.99 -15.10
N ALA A 147 -3.24 -3.47 -15.22
CA ALA A 147 -2.37 -3.15 -16.36
C ALA A 147 -2.97 -3.55 -17.72
N ARG A 148 -3.81 -4.60 -17.76
CA ARG A 148 -4.53 -5.02 -18.98
C ARG A 148 -5.64 -4.04 -19.38
N HIS A 149 -6.19 -3.31 -18.43
CA HIS A 149 -7.30 -2.36 -18.63
C HIS A 149 -6.83 -0.90 -18.64
N ASP A 150 -5.64 -0.62 -18.09
CA ASP A 150 -4.97 0.67 -18.08
C ASP A 150 -3.78 0.70 -19.04
N ILE A 151 -4.06 0.50 -20.33
CA ILE A 151 -3.05 0.39 -21.39
C ILE A 151 -2.11 1.61 -21.43
N CYS A 152 -2.64 2.81 -21.18
CA CYS A 152 -1.84 4.04 -21.14
C CYS A 152 -1.06 4.21 -19.82
N GLY A 153 -1.38 3.42 -18.79
CA GLY A 153 -0.75 3.47 -17.46
C GLY A 153 -0.90 4.81 -16.75
N ILE A 154 -1.97 5.54 -17.01
CA ILE A 154 -2.19 6.91 -16.50
C ILE A 154 -2.99 6.95 -15.21
N ARG A 155 -3.72 5.88 -14.85
CA ARG A 155 -4.65 5.88 -13.69
C ARG A 155 -4.03 5.20 -12.47
N CYS A 156 -3.41 4.04 -12.68
CA CYS A 156 -2.79 3.26 -11.61
C CYS A 156 -1.29 3.13 -11.84
N VAL A 157 -0.52 2.97 -10.77
CA VAL A 157 0.90 2.58 -10.88
C VAL A 157 0.99 1.25 -11.63
N GLN A 158 1.92 1.13 -12.58
CA GLN A 158 2.07 -0.08 -13.38
C GLN A 158 3.15 -0.96 -12.79
N ILE A 159 2.82 -2.22 -12.54
CA ILE A 159 3.83 -3.25 -12.27
C ILE A 159 4.54 -3.59 -13.58
N ARG A 160 5.87 -3.57 -13.60
CA ARG A 160 6.62 -4.11 -14.76
C ARG A 160 7.14 -5.52 -14.50
N ASN A 161 7.49 -5.85 -13.26
CA ASN A 161 7.90 -7.21 -12.89
C ASN A 161 7.80 -7.42 -11.37
N TRP A 162 8.06 -8.64 -10.91
CA TRP A 162 8.29 -8.96 -9.50
C TRP A 162 9.23 -10.16 -9.39
N PHE A 163 9.84 -10.33 -8.22
CA PHE A 163 10.65 -11.51 -7.91
C PHE A 163 10.64 -11.77 -6.40
N ASP A 164 10.84 -13.03 -5.99
CA ASP A 164 11.13 -13.37 -4.59
C ASP A 164 12.64 -13.39 -4.42
N TYR A 165 13.15 -12.62 -3.45
CA TYR A 165 14.57 -12.57 -3.14
C TYR A 165 14.77 -12.63 -1.63
N ARG A 166 15.52 -13.64 -1.17
CA ARG A 166 15.82 -13.87 0.25
C ARG A 166 14.57 -13.84 1.14
N ASN A 167 13.48 -14.45 0.68
CA ASN A 167 12.21 -14.47 1.39
C ASN A 167 11.50 -13.10 1.47
N HIS A 168 11.85 -12.15 0.61
CA HIS A 168 11.12 -10.89 0.40
C HIS A 168 10.50 -10.88 -0.99
N ILE A 169 9.22 -10.55 -1.07
CA ILE A 169 8.57 -10.25 -2.35
C ILE A 169 9.00 -8.85 -2.78
N CYS A 170 9.68 -8.75 -3.91
CA CYS A 170 10.16 -7.51 -4.49
C CYS A 170 9.28 -7.14 -5.70
N ILE A 171 8.54 -6.04 -5.60
CA ILE A 171 7.64 -5.55 -6.66
C ILE A 171 8.31 -4.39 -7.39
N PHE A 172 8.43 -4.52 -8.70
CA PHE A 172 9.06 -3.53 -9.56
C PHE A 172 7.99 -2.67 -10.25
N LEU A 173 7.96 -1.39 -9.87
CA LEU A 173 6.94 -0.44 -10.28
C LEU A 173 7.50 0.54 -11.33
N SER A 174 6.67 0.89 -12.30
CA SER A 174 7.01 1.93 -13.29
C SER A 174 7.18 3.28 -12.58
N ARG A 175 8.36 3.89 -12.72
CA ARG A 175 8.55 5.28 -12.30
C ARG A 175 8.05 6.19 -13.44
N SER A 176 7.20 7.17 -13.11
CA SER A 176 6.99 8.29 -14.03
C SER A 176 8.31 9.04 -14.14
N ALA A 177 8.76 9.34 -15.37
CA ALA A 177 10.04 10.01 -15.58
C ALA A 177 10.10 11.30 -14.76
N LYS A 178 11.01 11.36 -13.78
CA LYS A 178 11.39 12.62 -13.14
C LYS A 178 12.44 13.26 -14.02
N ASP A 179 12.13 14.40 -14.63
CA ASP A 179 13.18 15.34 -15.00
C ASP A 179 13.95 15.68 -13.73
N GLY A 180 15.28 15.58 -13.79
CA GLY A 180 16.20 15.56 -12.65
C GLY A 180 16.32 16.84 -11.82
N SER A 181 15.23 17.54 -11.51
CA SER A 181 15.21 18.69 -10.62
C SER A 181 14.51 18.34 -9.30
N TYR A 182 15.28 18.31 -8.21
CA TYR A 182 14.79 18.23 -6.84
C TYR A 182 14.12 19.55 -6.45
N PHE A 183 12.91 19.81 -6.93
CA PHE A 183 12.09 20.88 -6.36
C PHE A 183 11.27 20.31 -5.20
N LYS A 184 11.71 20.61 -3.98
CA LYS A 184 10.79 21.00 -2.91
C LYS A 184 10.17 22.32 -3.41
N ASN A 185 8.96 22.39 -3.98
CA ASN A 185 7.72 22.50 -3.20
C ASN A 185 6.43 22.54 -4.06
N LEU A 186 6.41 22.14 -5.33
CA LEU A 186 5.13 21.94 -6.06
C LEU A 186 5.28 20.94 -7.22
N PRO A 187 4.34 19.99 -7.39
CA PRO A 187 4.33 19.14 -8.57
C PRO A 187 4.21 19.98 -9.85
N LYS A 188 5.00 19.64 -10.89
CA LYS A 188 4.88 20.28 -12.23
C LYS A 188 3.52 20.03 -12.88
N SER A 189 2.77 19.03 -12.41
CA SER A 189 1.49 18.58 -12.95
C SER A 189 0.59 18.11 -11.82
N SER A 190 -0.72 18.35 -11.94
CA SER A 190 -1.75 17.80 -11.07
C SER A 190 -2.12 16.34 -11.39
N ALA A 191 -1.48 15.73 -12.40
CA ALA A 191 -1.71 14.33 -12.73
C ALA A 191 -1.23 13.41 -11.59
N ILE A 192 -2.15 12.57 -11.10
CA ILE A 192 -1.92 11.62 -10.01
C ILE A 192 -2.15 10.19 -10.47
N LYS A 193 -1.58 9.22 -9.75
CA LYS A 193 -1.81 7.79 -9.96
C LYS A 193 -2.12 7.12 -8.63
N LEU A 194 -3.06 6.17 -8.63
CA LEU A 194 -3.35 5.33 -7.47
C LEU A 194 -2.22 4.32 -7.25
N ILE A 195 -1.91 4.08 -5.97
CA ILE A 195 -0.84 3.20 -5.50
C ILE A 195 -1.34 2.30 -4.37
N ASP A 196 -0.49 1.35 -3.96
CA ASP A 196 -0.64 0.51 -2.77
C ASP A 196 -1.90 -0.37 -2.75
N PHE A 197 -1.92 -1.38 -3.64
CA PHE A 197 -3.02 -2.34 -3.75
C PHE A 197 -2.87 -3.55 -2.79
N GLY A 198 -2.00 -3.44 -1.78
CA GLY A 198 -1.72 -4.50 -0.80
C GLY A 198 -2.88 -4.83 0.14
N SER A 199 -3.88 -3.96 0.21
CA SER A 199 -5.11 -4.18 1.01
C SER A 199 -6.36 -4.35 0.14
N THR A 200 -6.21 -4.48 -1.19
CA THR A 200 -7.35 -4.69 -2.09
C THR A 200 -7.98 -6.06 -1.84
N THR A 201 -9.30 -6.10 -1.83
CA THR A 201 -10.06 -7.34 -1.71
C THR A 201 -11.06 -7.42 -2.86
N PHE A 202 -11.19 -8.57 -3.50
CA PHE A 202 -12.24 -8.78 -4.49
C PHE A 202 -13.59 -8.99 -3.78
N GLU A 203 -14.69 -8.59 -4.41
CA GLU A 203 -16.03 -8.64 -3.80
C GLU A 203 -16.43 -10.05 -3.32
N HIS A 204 -15.97 -11.10 -4.01
CA HIS A 204 -16.28 -12.50 -3.68
C HIS A 204 -15.30 -13.15 -2.69
N GLN A 205 -14.38 -12.40 -2.09
CA GLN A 205 -13.43 -12.89 -1.09
C GLN A 205 -13.87 -12.51 0.32
N ASP A 206 -13.36 -13.23 1.33
CA ASP A 206 -13.61 -12.91 2.73
C ASP A 206 -13.15 -11.48 3.04
N HIS A 207 -14.08 -10.66 3.52
CA HIS A 207 -13.82 -9.27 3.85
C HIS A 207 -13.27 -9.14 5.27
N ASN A 208 -12.11 -8.47 5.40
CA ASN A 208 -11.61 -8.06 6.70
C ASN A 208 -12.62 -7.14 7.39
N TYR A 209 -12.88 -7.38 8.68
CA TYR A 209 -13.86 -6.59 9.43
C TYR A 209 -13.50 -5.09 9.51
N VAL A 210 -12.21 -4.76 9.62
CA VAL A 210 -11.72 -3.37 9.61
C VAL A 210 -10.85 -3.11 8.39
N VAL A 211 -11.24 -2.11 7.60
CA VAL A 211 -10.49 -1.61 6.44
C VAL A 211 -10.33 -0.09 6.50
N SER A 212 -9.54 0.44 5.57
CA SER A 212 -9.17 1.86 5.44
C SER A 212 -8.38 2.43 6.62
N THR A 213 -7.57 3.44 6.33
CA THR A 213 -6.98 4.28 7.38
C THR A 213 -8.09 5.04 8.11
N ARG A 214 -7.96 5.17 9.44
CA ARG A 214 -9.05 5.62 10.33
C ARG A 214 -9.75 6.89 9.86
N HIS A 215 -9.02 7.94 9.48
CA HIS A 215 -9.61 9.24 9.10
C HIS A 215 -10.47 9.20 7.82
N TYR A 216 -10.30 8.16 6.99
CA TYR A 216 -11.03 7.96 5.74
C TYR A 216 -12.03 6.80 5.83
N ARG A 217 -12.19 6.20 7.02
CA ARG A 217 -13.02 5.00 7.19
C ARG A 217 -14.50 5.34 7.15
N ALA A 218 -15.23 4.60 6.33
CA ALA A 218 -16.67 4.76 6.15
C ALA A 218 -17.48 4.28 7.38
N PRO A 219 -18.67 4.84 7.62
CA PRO A 219 -19.52 4.52 8.78
C PRO A 219 -19.95 3.05 8.80
N GLU A 220 -20.27 2.44 7.66
CA GLU A 220 -20.67 1.03 7.57
C GLU A 220 -19.58 0.07 8.06
N VAL A 221 -18.30 0.45 7.91
CA VAL A 221 -17.15 -0.32 8.43
C VAL A 221 -17.08 -0.21 9.95
N ILE A 222 -17.35 0.97 10.51
CA ILE A 222 -17.34 1.19 11.98
C ILE A 222 -18.52 0.46 12.64
N LEU A 223 -19.68 0.47 11.98
CA LEU A 223 -20.93 -0.13 12.45
C LEU A 223 -21.02 -1.65 12.19
N GLY A 224 -20.06 -2.24 11.48
CA GLY A 224 -20.05 -3.68 11.20
C GLY A 224 -21.14 -4.14 10.24
N LEU A 225 -21.62 -3.27 9.33
CA LEU A 225 -22.73 -3.56 8.41
C LEU A 225 -22.31 -4.34 7.15
N GLY A 226 -21.05 -4.76 7.08
CA GLY A 226 -20.39 -5.13 5.83
C GLY A 226 -19.99 -3.90 5.02
N TRP A 227 -19.10 -4.09 4.05
CA TRP A 227 -18.61 -3.02 3.18
C TRP A 227 -18.35 -3.56 1.78
N ASN A 228 -18.35 -2.66 0.80
CA ASN A 228 -17.99 -2.93 -0.59
C ASN A 228 -17.26 -1.69 -1.15
N TYR A 229 -17.15 -1.58 -2.48
CA TYR A 229 -16.48 -0.44 -3.14
C TYR A 229 -17.02 0.95 -2.73
N SER A 230 -18.22 1.06 -2.13
CA SER A 230 -18.77 2.32 -1.62
C SER A 230 -17.88 2.96 -0.55
N CYS A 231 -17.12 2.17 0.23
CA CYS A 231 -16.26 2.72 1.27
C CYS A 231 -15.08 3.52 0.68
N ASP A 232 -14.67 3.20 -0.54
CA ASP A 232 -13.68 3.99 -1.29
C ASP A 232 -14.25 5.33 -1.70
N MET A 233 -15.54 5.39 -2.09
CA MET A 233 -16.21 6.65 -2.43
C MET A 233 -16.35 7.57 -1.21
N TRP A 234 -16.59 7.02 -0.02
CA TRP A 234 -16.52 7.78 1.22
C TRP A 234 -15.12 8.34 1.46
N SER A 235 -14.09 7.51 1.28
CA SER A 235 -12.68 7.90 1.43
C SER A 235 -12.32 9.05 0.47
N VAL A 236 -12.79 9.00 -0.78
CA VAL A 236 -12.65 10.09 -1.76
C VAL A 236 -13.31 11.37 -1.26
N GLY A 237 -14.53 11.29 -0.70
CA GLY A 237 -15.19 12.43 -0.08
C GLY A 237 -14.34 13.09 1.02
N CYS A 238 -13.79 12.30 1.94
CA CYS A 238 -12.90 12.81 2.98
C CYS A 238 -11.63 13.45 2.42
N ILE A 239 -10.99 12.81 1.41
CA ILE A 239 -9.77 13.32 0.77
C ILE A 239 -10.04 14.64 0.06
N LEU A 240 -11.18 14.78 -0.63
CA LEU A 240 -11.54 16.03 -1.30
C LEU A 240 -11.72 17.19 -0.32
N VAL A 241 -12.31 16.93 0.85
CA VAL A 241 -12.38 17.93 1.92
C VAL A 241 -10.98 18.31 2.41
N GLU A 242 -10.13 17.33 2.67
CA GLU A 242 -8.75 17.55 3.13
C GLU A 242 -7.91 18.34 2.11
N LEU A 243 -8.09 18.09 0.81
CA LEU A 243 -7.44 18.87 -0.24
C LEU A 243 -7.88 20.34 -0.25
N CYS A 244 -9.11 20.64 0.18
CA CYS A 244 -9.62 22.01 0.28
C CYS A 244 -9.20 22.72 1.57
N SER A 245 -9.25 22.03 2.71
CA SER A 245 -8.98 22.62 4.03
C SER A 245 -7.51 22.54 4.46
N GLY A 246 -6.75 21.60 3.91
CA GLY A 246 -5.40 21.23 4.35
C GLY A 246 -5.37 20.30 5.58
N GLU A 247 -6.52 19.93 6.13
CA GLU A 247 -6.65 19.13 7.35
C GLU A 247 -7.62 17.98 7.15
N ALA A 248 -7.32 16.81 7.73
CA ALA A 248 -8.20 15.65 7.64
C ALA A 248 -9.58 15.94 8.22
N LEU A 249 -10.65 15.63 7.46
CA LEU A 249 -12.03 15.93 7.86
C LEU A 249 -12.41 15.33 9.22
N PHE A 250 -11.99 14.09 9.47
CA PHE A 250 -12.26 13.37 10.72
C PHE A 250 -10.95 12.95 11.39
N GLN A 251 -10.31 13.88 12.08
CA GLN A 251 -9.08 13.64 12.83
C GLN A 251 -9.39 13.04 14.21
N THR A 252 -9.39 11.71 14.28
CA THR A 252 -9.84 10.95 15.46
C THR A 252 -8.99 9.71 15.70
N HIS A 253 -8.97 9.23 16.93
CA HIS A 253 -8.26 8.00 17.32
C HIS A 253 -9.19 6.86 17.77
N GLU A 254 -10.50 7.10 17.83
CA GLU A 254 -11.48 6.17 18.42
C GLU A 254 -12.78 6.16 17.60
N ASN A 255 -13.59 5.11 17.69
CA ASN A 255 -14.74 4.91 16.81
C ASN A 255 -15.97 5.74 17.22
N LEU A 256 -16.27 5.86 18.51
CA LEU A 256 -17.39 6.67 19.00
C LEU A 256 -17.16 8.15 18.72
N GLU A 257 -15.96 8.65 18.98
CA GLU A 257 -15.56 10.00 18.57
C GLU A 257 -15.73 10.19 17.05
N HIS A 258 -15.29 9.23 16.24
CA HIS A 258 -15.42 9.31 14.79
C HIS A 258 -16.88 9.44 14.35
N LEU A 259 -17.78 8.61 14.88
CA LEU A 259 -19.22 8.69 14.60
C LEU A 259 -19.81 10.03 15.07
N ALA A 260 -19.36 10.55 16.21
CA ALA A 260 -19.80 11.85 16.72
C ALA A 260 -19.34 13.02 15.83
N MET A 261 -18.12 12.95 15.31
CA MET A 261 -17.62 13.90 14.30
C MET A 261 -18.46 13.83 13.02
N MET A 262 -18.79 12.63 12.55
CA MET A 262 -19.68 12.47 11.40
C MET A 262 -21.04 13.13 11.68
N GLU A 263 -21.70 12.85 12.82
CA GLU A 263 -22.99 13.46 13.14
C GLU A 263 -22.94 14.99 13.24
N ARG A 264 -21.81 15.51 13.74
CA ARG A 264 -21.55 16.95 13.83
C ARG A 264 -21.42 17.59 12.45
N VAL A 265 -20.74 16.95 11.51
CA VAL A 265 -20.50 17.51 10.17
C VAL A 265 -21.70 17.30 9.23
N LEU A 266 -22.27 16.10 9.22
CA LEU A 266 -23.20 15.64 8.17
C LEU A 266 -24.68 15.57 8.63
N GLY A 267 -24.93 15.54 9.95
CA GLY A 267 -26.27 15.32 10.50
C GLY A 267 -26.42 13.93 11.11
N PRO A 268 -27.57 13.61 11.71
CA PRO A 268 -27.73 12.37 12.47
C PRO A 268 -27.51 11.11 11.61
N LEU A 269 -26.97 10.06 12.23
CA LEU A 269 -26.87 8.74 11.59
C LEU A 269 -28.27 8.19 11.24
N PRO A 270 -28.45 7.56 10.07
CA PRO A 270 -29.74 6.97 9.71
C PRO A 270 -30.14 5.84 10.67
N GLN A 271 -31.37 5.88 11.18
CA GLN A 271 -31.86 4.94 12.19
C GLN A 271 -31.80 3.49 11.73
N HIS A 272 -32.03 3.22 10.44
CA HIS A 272 -31.96 1.87 9.88
C HIS A 272 -30.55 1.28 9.90
N MET A 273 -29.51 2.13 9.80
CA MET A 273 -28.11 1.68 9.95
C MET A 273 -27.79 1.37 11.41
N ILE A 274 -28.30 2.16 12.35
CA ILE A 274 -28.12 1.92 13.80
C ILE A 274 -28.75 0.59 14.20
N ILE A 275 -29.99 0.33 13.77
CA ILE A 275 -30.72 -0.91 14.09
C ILE A 275 -30.01 -2.16 13.54
N ARG A 276 -29.36 -2.02 12.38
CA ARG A 276 -28.65 -3.13 11.71
C ARG A 276 -27.21 -3.29 12.19
N ALA A 277 -26.69 -2.36 13.00
CA ALA A 277 -25.31 -2.37 13.45
C ALA A 277 -25.00 -3.68 14.18
N ASP A 278 -23.77 -4.16 14.04
CA ASP A 278 -23.38 -5.42 14.66
C ASP A 278 -23.29 -5.30 16.20
N ARG A 279 -23.21 -6.44 16.88
CA ARG A 279 -23.13 -6.49 18.35
C ARG A 279 -21.93 -5.71 18.92
N ARG A 280 -20.85 -5.52 18.15
CA ARG A 280 -19.65 -4.80 18.60
C ARG A 280 -19.86 -3.28 18.56
N ALA A 281 -20.75 -2.81 17.69
CA ALA A 281 -21.12 -1.42 17.56
C ALA A 281 -22.23 -0.97 18.54
N GLU A 282 -22.95 -1.90 19.17
CA GLU A 282 -24.00 -1.59 20.17
C GLU A 282 -23.52 -0.65 21.29
N LYS A 283 -22.27 -0.81 21.73
CA LYS A 283 -21.63 0.04 22.76
C LYS A 283 -21.53 1.52 22.39
N TYR A 284 -21.71 1.88 21.12
CA TYR A 284 -21.69 3.26 20.66
C TYR A 284 -23.05 3.95 20.81
N PHE A 285 -24.10 3.23 21.19
CA PHE A 285 -25.46 3.76 21.21
C PHE A 285 -26.12 3.62 22.59
N ARG A 286 -26.74 4.69 23.05
CA ARG A 286 -27.66 4.69 24.20
C ARG A 286 -29.06 4.29 23.76
N ARG A 287 -29.65 3.35 24.51
CA ARG A 287 -31.00 2.84 24.29
C ARG A 287 -31.23 2.33 22.85
N GLY A 288 -30.16 1.91 22.18
CA GLY A 288 -30.20 1.37 20.80
C GLY A 288 -30.61 2.36 19.71
N SER A 289 -30.66 3.67 19.97
CA SER A 289 -31.20 4.64 18.99
C SER A 289 -30.46 5.97 18.89
N ARG A 290 -29.64 6.33 19.88
CA ARG A 290 -28.88 7.59 19.86
C ARG A 290 -27.43 7.32 20.17
N LEU A 291 -26.52 8.03 19.52
CA LEU A 291 -25.10 7.92 19.81
C LEU A 291 -24.84 8.21 21.31
N ASP A 292 -23.97 7.42 21.94
CA ASP A 292 -23.56 7.63 23.34
C ASP A 292 -22.57 8.79 23.46
N TRP A 293 -22.99 9.98 23.03
CA TRP A 293 -22.16 11.17 23.00
C TRP A 293 -22.92 12.37 23.59
N PRO A 294 -22.25 13.26 24.36
CA PRO A 294 -20.84 13.26 24.77
C PRO A 294 -20.49 12.36 25.97
N GLU A 295 -21.46 11.70 26.60
CA GLU A 295 -21.25 10.98 27.86
C GLU A 295 -20.33 9.76 27.73
N GLY A 296 -20.32 9.08 26.58
CA GLY A 296 -19.37 8.02 26.27
C GLY A 296 -18.00 8.51 25.76
N ALA A 297 -17.76 9.83 25.72
CA ALA A 297 -16.49 10.37 25.23
C ALA A 297 -15.31 9.93 26.12
N THR A 298 -14.18 9.65 25.48
CA THR A 298 -12.96 9.19 26.17
C THR A 298 -12.25 10.30 26.94
N SER A 299 -12.43 11.56 26.56
CA SER A 299 -11.77 12.71 27.18
C SER A 299 -12.49 14.03 26.87
N ARG A 300 -12.17 15.08 27.64
CA ARG A 300 -12.66 16.45 27.36
C ARG A 300 -12.07 17.01 26.07
N GLU A 301 -10.87 16.59 25.71
CA GLU A 301 -10.20 16.93 24.46
C GLU A 301 -11.00 16.41 23.28
N SER A 302 -11.47 15.17 23.37
CA SER A 302 -12.33 14.52 22.38
C SER A 302 -13.65 15.28 22.20
N ILE A 303 -14.30 15.64 23.32
CA ILE A 303 -15.52 16.47 23.29
C ILE A 303 -15.28 17.80 22.58
N ARG A 304 -14.19 18.49 22.92
CA ARG A 304 -13.81 19.77 22.30
C ARG A 304 -13.51 19.61 20.82
N ALA A 305 -12.82 18.54 20.41
CA ALA A 305 -12.50 18.27 19.02
C ALA A 305 -13.78 18.15 18.17
N VAL A 306 -14.76 17.37 18.63
CA VAL A 306 -16.05 17.23 17.94
C VAL A 306 -16.78 18.57 17.87
N TRP A 307 -16.95 19.30 18.98
CA TRP A 307 -17.74 20.54 18.96
C TRP A 307 -17.15 21.65 18.09
N LYS A 308 -15.82 21.67 17.91
CA LYS A 308 -15.14 22.62 17.03
C LYS A 308 -15.47 22.42 15.55
N LEU A 309 -15.86 21.22 15.13
CA LEU A 309 -16.15 20.95 13.73
C LEU A 309 -17.40 21.74 13.27
N PRO A 310 -17.32 22.49 12.17
CA PRO A 310 -18.48 23.10 11.54
C PRO A 310 -19.29 22.05 10.73
N ARG A 311 -20.49 22.45 10.28
CA ARG A 311 -21.25 21.67 9.28
C ARG A 311 -20.49 21.66 7.95
N LEU A 312 -20.67 20.60 7.14
CA LEU A 312 -19.96 20.42 5.88
C LEU A 312 -20.01 21.66 4.96
N GLN A 313 -21.18 22.28 4.83
CA GLN A 313 -21.35 23.47 3.98
C GLN A 313 -20.48 24.63 4.46
N ASN A 314 -20.52 24.90 5.77
CA ASN A 314 -19.74 25.99 6.39
C ASN A 314 -18.24 25.72 6.30
N LEU A 315 -17.83 24.46 6.43
CA LEU A 315 -16.43 24.05 6.25
C LEU A 315 -15.93 24.42 4.85
N ILE A 316 -16.66 24.04 3.81
CA ILE A 316 -16.24 24.26 2.42
C ILE A 316 -16.33 25.74 2.03
N MET A 317 -17.37 26.45 2.45
CA MET A 317 -17.53 27.88 2.16
C MET A 317 -16.42 28.77 2.75
N GLN A 318 -15.68 28.28 3.75
CA GLN A 318 -14.51 29.00 4.30
C GLN A 318 -13.27 28.90 3.41
N HIS A 319 -13.23 27.93 2.50
CA HIS A 319 -12.03 27.60 1.72
C HIS A 319 -12.23 27.69 0.20
N VAL A 320 -13.47 27.84 -0.29
CA VAL A 320 -13.80 27.81 -1.71
C VAL A 320 -14.77 28.93 -2.06
N ASP A 321 -14.41 29.77 -3.03
CA ASP A 321 -15.17 30.97 -3.41
C ASP A 321 -16.37 30.65 -4.34
N HIS A 322 -16.11 30.42 -5.63
CA HIS A 322 -17.15 30.45 -6.67
C HIS A 322 -17.77 29.09 -7.05
N SER A 323 -17.08 27.98 -6.76
CA SER A 323 -17.54 26.61 -7.07
C SER A 323 -18.06 25.86 -5.83
N ALA A 324 -18.22 26.55 -4.70
CA ALA A 324 -18.58 25.93 -3.43
C ALA A 324 -19.90 25.15 -3.53
N GLY A 325 -20.89 25.66 -4.25
CA GLY A 325 -22.20 24.99 -4.40
C GLY A 325 -22.09 23.59 -5.03
N ASP A 326 -21.48 23.49 -6.21
CA ASP A 326 -21.36 22.21 -6.93
C ASP A 326 -20.41 21.24 -6.19
N LEU A 327 -19.38 21.76 -5.51
CA LEU A 327 -18.49 20.94 -4.68
C LEU A 327 -19.21 20.40 -3.44
N ILE A 328 -19.97 21.25 -2.75
CA ILE A 328 -20.76 20.84 -1.56
C ILE A 328 -21.75 19.75 -1.95
N ASP A 329 -22.45 19.90 -3.07
CA ASP A 329 -23.41 18.90 -3.56
C ASP A 329 -22.71 17.55 -3.87
N LEU A 330 -21.56 17.60 -4.56
CA LEU A 330 -20.74 16.41 -4.80
C LEU A 330 -20.33 15.72 -3.48
N LEU A 331 -19.82 16.50 -2.52
CA LEU A 331 -19.38 16.00 -1.23
C LEU A 331 -20.54 15.41 -0.41
N GLN A 332 -21.72 16.02 -0.45
CA GLN A 332 -22.91 15.48 0.19
C GLN A 332 -23.34 14.13 -0.42
N GLY A 333 -23.15 13.93 -1.72
CA GLY A 333 -23.38 12.65 -2.38
C GLY A 333 -22.32 11.59 -2.07
N LEU A 334 -21.04 11.98 -1.97
CA LEU A 334 -19.93 11.08 -1.61
C LEU A 334 -19.94 10.68 -0.12
N LEU A 335 -20.40 11.57 0.76
CA LEU A 335 -20.45 11.38 2.21
C LEU A 335 -21.85 10.99 2.70
N ARG A 336 -22.68 10.38 1.83
CA ARG A 336 -23.92 9.72 2.29
C ARG A 336 -23.58 8.55 3.21
N TYR A 337 -24.27 8.49 4.34
CA TYR A 337 -24.11 7.41 5.33
C TYR A 337 -24.42 6.05 4.73
N ASP A 338 -25.60 5.89 4.11
CA ASP A 338 -25.99 4.62 3.52
C ASP A 338 -25.16 4.35 2.25
N PRO A 339 -24.39 3.25 2.20
CA PRO A 339 -23.68 2.80 1.00
C PRO A 339 -24.53 2.73 -0.26
N ALA A 340 -25.82 2.39 -0.13
CA ALA A 340 -26.73 2.23 -1.27
C ALA A 340 -27.17 3.58 -1.88
N GLU A 341 -27.15 4.65 -1.09
CA GLU A 341 -27.49 6.01 -1.52
C GLU A 341 -26.27 6.84 -1.91
N ARG A 342 -25.06 6.33 -1.62
CA ARG A 342 -23.79 7.01 -1.88
C ARG A 342 -23.45 7.03 -3.36
N LEU A 343 -22.95 8.17 -3.84
CA LEU A 343 -22.53 8.34 -5.23
C LEU A 343 -21.49 7.29 -5.63
N LYS A 344 -21.76 6.60 -6.75
CA LYS A 344 -20.78 5.71 -7.39
C LYS A 344 -19.79 6.53 -8.20
N ALA A 345 -18.60 5.99 -8.44
CA ALA A 345 -17.55 6.67 -9.22
C ALA A 345 -18.03 7.19 -10.59
N ARG A 346 -18.81 6.36 -11.32
CA ARG A 346 -19.36 6.75 -12.63
C ARG A 346 -20.35 7.92 -12.53
N GLU A 347 -21.17 7.95 -11.49
CA GLU A 347 -22.16 9.02 -11.26
C GLU A 347 -21.44 10.30 -10.84
N ALA A 348 -20.45 10.19 -9.94
CA ALA A 348 -19.62 11.29 -9.50
C ALA A 348 -18.87 11.95 -10.66
N LEU A 349 -18.32 11.18 -11.61
CA LEU A 349 -17.67 11.74 -12.81
C LEU A 349 -18.62 12.55 -13.71
N GLY A 350 -19.92 12.24 -13.69
CA GLY A 350 -20.94 13.00 -14.41
C GLY A 350 -21.46 14.23 -13.66
N HIS A 351 -20.97 14.50 -12.45
CA HIS A 351 -21.47 15.56 -11.59
C HIS A 351 -21.23 16.96 -12.19
N PRO A 352 -22.12 17.95 -11.96
CA PRO A 352 -21.92 19.34 -12.39
C PRO A 352 -20.56 19.91 -12.00
N PHE A 353 -20.04 19.55 -10.82
CA PHE A 353 -18.71 19.96 -10.37
C PHE A 353 -17.59 19.69 -11.39
N PHE A 354 -17.62 18.53 -12.08
CA PHE A 354 -16.62 18.20 -13.10
C PHE A 354 -17.03 18.60 -14.52
N THR A 355 -18.33 18.73 -14.79
CA THR A 355 -18.85 18.84 -16.17
C THR A 355 -19.33 20.24 -16.56
N ARG A 356 -19.64 21.12 -15.60
CA ARG A 356 -20.26 22.42 -15.86
C ARG A 356 -19.34 23.36 -16.65
N ASP A 357 -18.05 23.36 -16.38
CA ASP A 357 -17.09 24.16 -17.16
C ASP A 357 -16.77 23.52 -18.52
N LEU A 358 -16.74 22.18 -18.62
CA LEU A 358 -16.57 21.48 -19.91
C LEU A 358 -17.71 21.80 -20.89
N ARG A 359 -18.95 21.90 -20.38
CA ARG A 359 -20.11 22.31 -21.18
C ARG A 359 -20.05 23.79 -21.60
N ARG A 360 -19.44 24.66 -20.80
CA ARG A 360 -19.29 26.08 -21.10
C ARG A 360 -18.24 26.34 -22.20
N PHE A 361 -17.28 25.43 -22.37
CA PHE A 361 -16.24 25.49 -23.40
C PHE A 361 -16.44 24.52 -24.58
N GLY A 362 -17.57 23.79 -24.64
CA GLY A 362 -17.97 23.02 -25.82
C GLY A 362 -17.20 21.71 -26.07
N TYR A 363 -16.54 21.14 -25.07
CA TYR A 363 -15.87 19.83 -25.22
C TYR A 363 -16.86 18.67 -24.97
N PRO A 364 -16.99 17.69 -25.90
CA PRO A 364 -17.80 16.51 -25.66
C PRO A 364 -17.16 15.60 -24.60
N LEU A 365 -18.02 14.96 -23.79
CA LEU A 365 -17.66 14.05 -22.69
C LEU A 365 -17.02 12.75 -23.16
#